data_AF-G8NTF1-F1
#
_entry.id   AF-G8NTF1-F1
#
_cell.length_a   1.000
_cell.length_b   1.000
_cell.length_c   1.000
_cell.angle_alpha   90.00
_cell.angle_beta   90.00
_cell.angle_gamma   90.00
#
_symmetry.space_group_name_H-M   'P 1'
#
loop_
_entity.id
_entity.type
_entity.pdbx_description
1 polymer ?
#
loop_
_entity_poly.entity_id
_entity_poly.type
_entity_poly.pdbx_seq_one_letter_code
_entity_poly.pdbx_strand_id
1 'polypeptide(L)'
;MQVVGRLMVAMMLAGTVAAPTHGAAQMSAAPAQSALVEGKRALAAKQFVQAKKIFTEFLQTHHDDVEAQLGLGDAELGLHEYEAAELTYRRVVSAQPELWNAHKNLVIVEAALARWEEFDRERALLRGARERGAPGISARESDVIDSFTVQGQHWVVREYFEPVGRSLTRYNFEHFSPDGKAAEYISLESAEAAQKALKPGDVRIGTEQSSRLSVKDFALNWYTSKAHGTVARYAAGEPKYERVRADVLRWLHRAGAK
;
A
#
# COMPACT_ATOMS: atom_id res chain seq x y z
N MET A 1 -32.48 -68.46 -48.57
CA MET A 1 -33.80 -67.99 -49.06
C MET A 1 -33.56 -66.68 -49.80
N GLN A 2 -33.86 -66.65 -51.10
CA GLN A 2 -33.56 -65.59 -52.07
C GLN A 2 -34.42 -64.34 -51.90
N VAL A 3 -33.98 -63.21 -52.48
CA VAL A 3 -34.70 -62.22 -53.34
C VAL A 3 -33.76 -61.01 -53.48
N VAL A 4 -33.02 -60.83 -54.59
CA VAL A 4 -33.36 -60.05 -55.82
C VAL A 4 -33.86 -58.62 -55.55
N GLY A 5 -33.17 -57.62 -56.11
CA GLY A 5 -33.88 -56.55 -56.83
C GLY A 5 -33.48 -55.09 -56.59
N ARG A 6 -32.87 -54.52 -57.64
CA ARG A 6 -33.13 -53.21 -58.28
C ARG A 6 -32.68 -51.89 -57.62
N LEU A 7 -31.86 -51.22 -58.42
CA LEU A 7 -31.60 -49.78 -58.55
C LEU A 7 -32.88 -48.92 -58.51
N MET A 8 -32.84 -47.82 -57.76
CA MET A 8 -33.56 -46.59 -58.11
C MET A 8 -32.75 -45.37 -57.64
N VAL A 9 -32.49 -44.46 -58.58
CA VAL A 9 -31.93 -43.13 -58.38
C VAL A 9 -33.06 -42.20 -57.91
N ALA A 10 -32.82 -41.37 -56.91
CA ALA A 10 -33.64 -40.21 -56.62
C ALA A 10 -32.78 -39.04 -56.09
N MET A 11 -32.78 -37.94 -56.85
CA MET A 11 -32.35 -36.61 -56.41
C MET A 11 -33.32 -36.05 -55.37
N MET A 12 -32.81 -35.47 -54.28
CA MET A 12 -33.48 -34.42 -53.49
C MET A 12 -32.39 -33.47 -52.96
N LEU A 13 -32.27 -32.27 -53.53
CA LEU A 13 -32.92 -31.01 -53.12
C LEU A 13 -32.40 -30.47 -51.78
N ALA A 14 -31.71 -29.33 -51.91
CA ALA A 14 -31.15 -28.51 -50.85
C ALA A 14 -32.24 -27.99 -49.90
N GLY A 15 -31.96 -28.08 -48.61
CA GLY A 15 -32.68 -27.37 -47.56
C GLY A 15 -31.67 -26.91 -46.51
N THR A 16 -31.12 -25.71 -46.69
CA THR A 16 -30.35 -25.02 -45.65
C THR A 16 -31.33 -24.54 -44.60
N VAL A 17 -31.43 -25.25 -43.48
CA VAL A 17 -32.07 -24.73 -42.27
C VAL A 17 -31.09 -23.75 -41.63
N ALA A 18 -31.33 -22.46 -41.84
CA ALA A 18 -30.63 -21.41 -41.10
C ALA A 18 -31.07 -21.47 -39.64
N ALA A 19 -30.18 -21.96 -38.76
CA ALA A 19 -30.35 -21.82 -37.33
C ALA A 19 -30.31 -20.33 -36.94
N PRO A 20 -31.10 -19.87 -35.96
CA PRO A 20 -30.96 -18.52 -35.44
C PRO A 20 -29.61 -18.46 -34.72
N THR A 21 -28.67 -17.72 -35.30
CA THR A 21 -27.46 -17.31 -34.60
C THR A 21 -27.90 -16.48 -33.41
N HIS A 22 -27.62 -17.02 -32.21
CA HIS A 22 -27.71 -16.25 -31.00
C HIS A 22 -26.69 -15.12 -31.14
N GLY A 23 -27.17 -13.92 -31.45
CA GLY A 23 -26.42 -12.68 -31.27
C GLY A 23 -26.20 -12.47 -29.78
N ALA A 24 -25.30 -13.27 -29.20
CA ALA A 24 -24.73 -12.98 -27.90
C ALA A 24 -24.02 -11.64 -28.03
N ALA A 25 -24.53 -10.67 -27.29
CA ALA A 25 -24.03 -9.32 -27.23
C ALA A 25 -22.50 -9.30 -27.11
N GLN A 26 -21.83 -8.93 -28.20
CA GLN A 26 -20.57 -8.21 -28.10
C GLN A 26 -20.88 -6.80 -27.57
N MET A 27 -21.27 -6.71 -26.29
CA MET A 27 -21.05 -5.47 -25.54
C MET A 27 -19.54 -5.33 -25.47
N SER A 28 -19.03 -4.37 -26.24
CA SER A 28 -17.61 -4.22 -26.51
C SER A 28 -16.84 -4.06 -25.20
N ALA A 29 -15.76 -4.84 -25.03
CA ALA A 29 -14.85 -4.69 -23.89
C ALA A 29 -14.02 -3.39 -23.93
N ALA A 30 -14.07 -2.65 -25.06
CA ALA A 30 -13.25 -1.47 -25.31
C ALA A 30 -13.59 -0.23 -24.44
N PRO A 31 -14.87 0.14 -24.21
CA PRO A 31 -15.22 1.26 -23.33
C PRO A 31 -14.88 0.97 -21.86
N ALA A 32 -15.05 -0.28 -21.43
CA ALA A 32 -14.75 -0.70 -20.06
C ALA A 32 -13.24 -0.61 -19.75
N GLN A 33 -12.39 -1.13 -20.64
CA GLN A 33 -10.94 -0.99 -20.53
C GLN A 33 -10.48 0.49 -20.62
N SER A 34 -11.19 1.31 -21.40
CA SER A 34 -10.90 2.75 -21.51
C SER A 34 -11.08 3.48 -20.17
N ALA A 35 -12.14 3.18 -19.42
CA ALA A 35 -12.43 3.85 -18.14
C ALA A 35 -11.38 3.54 -17.06
N LEU A 36 -10.96 2.27 -16.94
CA LEU A 36 -9.91 1.87 -16.00
C LEU A 36 -8.57 2.56 -16.30
N VAL A 37 -8.19 2.65 -17.57
CA VAL A 37 -6.97 3.33 -18.01
C VAL A 37 -7.05 4.84 -17.73
N GLU A 38 -8.20 5.48 -17.99
CA GLU A 38 -8.41 6.90 -17.70
C GLU A 38 -8.37 7.19 -16.20
N GLY A 39 -9.04 6.38 -15.39
CA GLY A 39 -9.02 6.50 -13.93
C GLY A 39 -7.61 6.36 -13.36
N LYS A 40 -6.85 5.36 -13.81
CA LYS A 40 -5.43 5.19 -13.43
C LYS A 40 -4.57 6.38 -13.85
N ARG A 41 -4.82 6.96 -15.04
CA ARG A 41 -4.11 8.16 -15.49
C ARG A 41 -4.44 9.37 -14.61
N ALA A 42 -5.70 9.55 -14.24
CA ALA A 42 -6.13 10.61 -13.33
C ALA A 42 -5.48 10.45 -11.95
N LEU A 43 -5.39 9.23 -11.41
CA LEU A 43 -4.64 8.94 -10.16
C LEU A 43 -3.17 9.33 -10.29
N ALA A 44 -2.49 8.92 -11.37
CA ALA A 44 -1.09 9.26 -11.60
C ALA A 44 -0.86 10.78 -11.73
N ALA A 45 -1.84 11.50 -12.27
CA ALA A 45 -1.85 12.95 -12.35
C ALA A 45 -2.31 13.66 -11.06
N LYS A 46 -2.60 12.90 -9.98
CA LYS A 46 -3.16 13.39 -8.71
C LYS A 46 -4.49 14.14 -8.87
N GLN A 47 -5.24 13.84 -9.94
CA GLN A 47 -6.57 14.38 -10.21
C GLN A 47 -7.62 13.55 -9.49
N PHE A 48 -7.56 13.51 -8.16
CA PHE A 48 -8.32 12.54 -7.36
C PHE A 48 -9.84 12.69 -7.50
N VAL A 49 -10.36 13.92 -7.61
CA VAL A 49 -11.80 14.15 -7.86
C VAL A 49 -12.25 13.50 -9.19
N GLN A 50 -11.44 13.63 -10.25
CA GLN A 50 -11.74 13.03 -11.54
C GLN A 50 -11.63 11.50 -11.47
N ALA A 51 -10.57 10.98 -10.84
CA ALA A 51 -10.39 9.53 -10.66
C ALA A 51 -11.58 8.91 -9.90
N LYS A 52 -11.99 9.51 -8.77
CA LYS A 52 -13.15 9.08 -7.98
C LYS A 52 -14.42 9.03 -8.83
N LYS A 53 -14.67 10.07 -9.64
CA LYS A 53 -15.82 10.11 -10.56
C LYS A 53 -15.78 8.96 -11.56
N ILE A 54 -14.65 8.77 -12.26
CA ILE A 54 -14.49 7.73 -13.28
C ILE A 54 -14.73 6.34 -12.68
N PHE A 55 -14.07 6.01 -11.57
CA PHE A 55 -14.24 4.69 -10.93
C PHE A 55 -15.65 4.49 -10.39
N THR A 56 -16.26 5.51 -9.79
CA THR A 56 -17.65 5.43 -9.31
C THR A 56 -18.63 5.15 -10.45
N GLU A 57 -18.51 5.86 -11.58
CA GLU A 57 -19.35 5.65 -12.77
C GLU A 57 -19.13 4.27 -13.38
N PHE A 58 -17.88 3.81 -13.47
CA PHE A 58 -17.55 2.48 -13.96
C PHE A 58 -18.17 1.36 -13.11
N LEU A 59 -18.07 1.50 -11.78
CA LEU A 59 -18.62 0.56 -10.80
C LEU A 59 -20.15 0.49 -10.80
N GLN A 60 -20.87 1.42 -11.45
CA GLN A 60 -22.33 1.32 -11.62
C GLN A 60 -22.75 0.17 -12.54
N THR A 61 -21.86 -0.30 -13.41
CA THR A 61 -22.12 -1.41 -14.33
C THR A 61 -21.19 -2.60 -14.11
N HIS A 62 -20.13 -2.43 -13.32
CA HIS A 62 -19.12 -3.44 -13.00
C HIS A 62 -18.91 -3.52 -11.48
N HIS A 63 -19.97 -3.80 -10.73
CA HIS A 63 -20.01 -3.66 -9.26
C HIS A 63 -18.88 -4.38 -8.50
N ASP A 64 -18.42 -5.52 -9.02
CA ASP A 64 -17.42 -6.39 -8.37
C ASP A 64 -16.01 -6.24 -8.98
N ASP A 65 -15.78 -5.21 -9.80
CA ASP A 65 -14.46 -4.98 -10.39
C ASP A 65 -13.47 -4.48 -9.33
N VAL A 66 -12.61 -5.39 -8.89
CA VAL A 66 -11.64 -5.14 -7.81
C VAL A 66 -10.60 -4.08 -8.19
N GLU A 67 -10.25 -3.96 -9.48
CA GLU A 67 -9.31 -2.94 -9.93
C GLU A 67 -9.91 -1.53 -9.82
N ALA A 68 -11.16 -1.37 -10.23
CA ALA A 68 -11.89 -0.12 -10.06
C ALA A 68 -12.17 0.21 -8.59
N GLN A 69 -12.49 -0.79 -7.76
CA GLN A 69 -12.64 -0.58 -6.31
C GLN A 69 -11.32 -0.13 -5.68
N LEU A 70 -10.19 -0.75 -6.05
CA LEU A 70 -8.86 -0.31 -5.59
C LEU A 70 -8.58 1.13 -6.02
N GLY A 71 -8.84 1.46 -7.29
CA GLY A 71 -8.66 2.82 -7.82
C GLY A 71 -9.58 3.86 -7.17
N LEU A 72 -10.81 3.50 -6.81
CA LEU A 72 -11.72 4.34 -6.04
C LEU A 72 -11.14 4.61 -4.64
N GLY A 73 -10.68 3.57 -3.94
CA GLY A 73 -10.03 3.71 -2.63
C GLY A 73 -8.81 4.62 -2.68
N ASP A 74 -7.98 4.49 -3.72
CA ASP A 74 -6.81 5.35 -3.94
C ASP A 74 -7.19 6.82 -4.17
N ALA A 75 -8.30 7.06 -4.88
CA ALA A 75 -8.82 8.40 -5.09
C ALA A 75 -9.38 9.00 -3.79
N GLU A 76 -10.15 8.22 -3.02
CA GLU A 76 -10.70 8.62 -1.72
C GLU A 76 -9.60 8.93 -0.71
N LEU A 77 -8.56 8.08 -0.65
CA LEU A 77 -7.37 8.33 0.16
C LEU A 77 -6.65 9.62 -0.26
N GLY A 78 -6.47 9.85 -1.57
CA GLY A 78 -5.89 11.08 -2.09
C GLY A 78 -6.72 12.35 -1.83
N LEU A 79 -8.03 12.19 -1.61
CA LEU A 79 -8.94 13.27 -1.19
C LEU A 79 -9.04 13.44 0.33
N HIS A 80 -8.33 12.61 1.10
CA HIS A 80 -8.43 12.55 2.56
C HIS A 80 -9.83 12.15 3.07
N GLU A 81 -10.60 11.42 2.27
CA GLU A 81 -11.92 10.88 2.62
C GLU A 81 -11.74 9.51 3.32
N TYR A 82 -11.06 9.52 4.47
CA TYR A 82 -10.52 8.32 5.09
C TYR A 82 -11.58 7.26 5.44
N GLU A 83 -12.76 7.65 5.92
CA GLU A 83 -13.83 6.71 6.23
C GLU A 83 -14.39 6.02 4.98
N ALA A 84 -14.47 6.73 3.85
CA ALA A 84 -14.89 6.14 2.58
C ALA A 84 -13.82 5.18 2.05
N ALA A 85 -12.55 5.64 2.04
CA ALA A 85 -11.41 4.84 1.61
C ALA A 85 -11.30 3.53 2.41
N GLU A 86 -11.50 3.57 3.73
CA GLU A 86 -11.50 2.38 4.57
C GLU A 86 -12.56 1.36 4.11
N LEU A 87 -13.81 1.80 3.94
CA LEU A 87 -14.90 0.93 3.49
C LEU A 87 -14.59 0.33 2.11
N THR A 88 -14.06 1.12 1.20
CA THR A 88 -13.70 0.68 -0.15
C THR A 88 -12.56 -0.34 -0.13
N TYR A 89 -11.46 -0.07 0.58
CA TYR A 89 -10.36 -1.04 0.69
C TYR A 89 -10.76 -2.30 1.46
N ARG A 90 -11.65 -2.21 2.46
CA ARG A 90 -12.20 -3.39 3.16
C ARG A 90 -12.96 -4.31 2.20
N ARG A 91 -13.67 -3.76 1.20
CA ARG A 91 -14.29 -4.57 0.13
C ARG A 91 -13.24 -5.23 -0.75
N VAL A 92 -12.20 -4.49 -1.12
CA VAL A 92 -11.08 -5.00 -1.93
C VAL A 92 -10.39 -6.18 -1.26
N VAL A 93 -10.00 -6.06 0.02
CA VAL A 93 -9.33 -7.17 0.75
C VAL A 93 -10.28 -8.33 1.05
N SER A 94 -11.59 -8.08 1.13
CA SER A 94 -12.58 -9.16 1.25
C SER A 94 -12.71 -9.97 -0.05
N ALA A 95 -12.62 -9.31 -1.20
CA ALA A 95 -12.67 -9.95 -2.52
C ALA A 95 -11.35 -10.60 -2.92
N GLN A 96 -10.22 -9.96 -2.61
CA GLN A 96 -8.86 -10.46 -2.88
C GLN A 96 -7.96 -10.29 -1.65
N PRO A 97 -7.94 -11.26 -0.72
CA PRO A 97 -7.18 -11.18 0.53
C PRO A 97 -5.66 -11.08 0.38
N GLU A 98 -5.11 -11.48 -0.77
CA GLU A 98 -3.67 -11.38 -1.05
C GLU A 98 -3.31 -10.13 -1.88
N LEU A 99 -4.25 -9.21 -2.09
CA LEU A 99 -3.96 -7.93 -2.75
C LEU A 99 -3.31 -6.96 -1.75
N TRP A 100 -2.04 -7.21 -1.45
CA TRP A 100 -1.29 -6.55 -0.38
C TRP A 100 -1.23 -5.02 -0.47
N ASN A 101 -1.39 -4.44 -1.67
CA ASN A 101 -1.47 -2.99 -1.81
C ASN A 101 -2.69 -2.39 -1.09
N ALA A 102 -3.83 -3.08 -1.08
CA ALA A 102 -5.01 -2.63 -0.34
C ALA A 102 -4.79 -2.69 1.18
N HIS A 103 -4.10 -3.72 1.68
CA HIS A 103 -3.67 -3.80 3.08
C HIS A 103 -2.71 -2.67 3.45
N LYS A 104 -1.72 -2.36 2.59
CA LYS A 104 -0.80 -1.22 2.81
C LYS A 104 -1.56 0.12 2.88
N ASN A 105 -2.57 0.31 2.04
CA ASN A 105 -3.38 1.53 2.07
C ASN A 105 -4.32 1.58 3.29
N LEU A 106 -4.86 0.44 3.75
CA LEU A 106 -5.61 0.36 5.01
C LEU A 106 -4.77 0.82 6.20
N VAL A 107 -3.49 0.43 6.28
CA VAL A 107 -2.58 0.90 7.34
C VAL A 107 -2.51 2.43 7.36
N ILE A 108 -2.37 3.09 6.21
CA ILE A 108 -2.32 4.55 6.11
C ILE A 108 -3.66 5.18 6.56
N VAL A 109 -4.78 4.62 6.08
CA VAL A 109 -6.13 5.09 6.41
C VAL A 109 -6.42 4.96 7.90
N GLU A 110 -6.08 3.83 8.50
CA GLU A 110 -6.30 3.54 9.91
C GLU A 110 -5.43 4.41 10.82
N ALA A 111 -4.20 4.73 10.41
CA ALA A 111 -3.37 5.73 11.10
C ALA A 111 -4.01 7.13 11.07
N ALA A 112 -4.52 7.54 9.91
CA ALA A 112 -5.18 8.84 9.75
C ALA A 112 -6.46 8.96 10.61
N LEU A 113 -7.19 7.84 10.77
CA LEU A 113 -8.37 7.73 11.63
C LEU A 113 -8.04 7.44 13.10
N ALA A 114 -6.75 7.30 13.46
CA ALA A 114 -6.28 6.89 14.79
C ALA A 114 -6.88 5.57 15.31
N ARG A 115 -7.17 4.64 14.39
CA ARG A 115 -7.68 3.29 14.66
C ARG A 115 -6.53 2.32 14.91
N TRP A 116 -5.85 2.50 16.04
CA TRP A 116 -4.58 1.83 16.29
C TRP A 116 -4.66 0.31 16.41
N GLU A 117 -5.81 -0.24 16.82
CA GLU A 117 -5.98 -1.69 16.87
C GLU A 117 -6.11 -2.30 15.48
N GLU A 118 -6.91 -1.69 14.60
CA GLU A 118 -7.03 -2.05 13.19
C GLU A 118 -5.67 -1.93 12.50
N PHE A 119 -4.99 -0.78 12.70
CA PHE A 119 -3.66 -0.48 12.19
C PHE A 119 -2.63 -1.57 12.53
N ASP A 120 -2.57 -1.98 13.80
CA ASP A 120 -1.64 -3.02 14.24
C ASP A 120 -2.02 -4.40 13.67
N ARG A 121 -3.32 -4.69 13.48
CA ARG A 121 -3.77 -5.93 12.83
C ARG A 121 -3.37 -5.99 11.36
N GLU A 122 -3.58 -4.92 10.59
CA GLU A 122 -3.19 -4.87 9.17
C GLU A 122 -1.67 -4.99 9.00
N ARG A 123 -0.90 -4.34 9.87
CA ARG A 123 0.56 -4.48 9.88
C ARG A 123 1.01 -5.88 10.23
N ALA A 124 0.33 -6.56 11.16
CA ALA A 124 0.63 -7.95 11.49
C ALA A 124 0.35 -8.89 10.30
N LEU A 125 -0.72 -8.65 9.52
CA LEU A 125 -1.01 -9.40 8.29
C LEU A 125 0.11 -9.21 7.25
N LEU A 126 0.51 -7.96 6.99
CA LEU A 126 1.61 -7.65 6.06
C LEU A 126 2.93 -8.29 6.49
N ARG A 127 3.26 -8.25 7.80
CA ARG A 127 4.44 -8.91 8.36
C ARG A 127 4.38 -10.43 8.15
N GLY A 128 3.27 -11.06 8.52
CA GLY A 128 3.08 -12.51 8.34
C GLY A 128 3.19 -12.93 6.86
N ALA A 129 2.66 -12.13 5.93
CA ALA A 129 2.77 -12.35 4.50
C ALA A 129 4.23 -12.29 4.00
N ARG A 130 5.02 -11.34 4.51
CA ARG A 130 6.47 -11.25 4.22
C ARG A 130 7.26 -12.41 4.78
N GLU A 131 6.99 -12.80 6.01
CA GLU A 131 7.71 -13.90 6.69
C GLU A 131 7.59 -15.23 5.95
N ARG A 132 6.41 -15.49 5.39
CA ARG A 132 6.13 -16.69 4.59
C ARG A 132 6.46 -16.55 3.10
N GLY A 133 6.96 -15.39 2.66
CA GLY A 133 7.28 -15.13 1.26
C GLY A 133 6.07 -15.20 0.34
N ALA A 134 4.93 -14.62 0.75
CA ALA A 134 3.71 -14.62 -0.05
C ALA A 134 3.93 -13.93 -1.42
N PRO A 135 3.28 -14.40 -2.50
CA PRO A 135 3.36 -13.73 -3.79
C PRO A 135 2.92 -12.27 -3.71
N GLY A 136 3.59 -11.39 -4.45
CA GLY A 136 3.21 -9.98 -4.53
C GLY A 136 3.63 -9.09 -3.36
N ILE A 137 4.38 -9.60 -2.38
CA ILE A 137 4.96 -8.80 -1.30
C ILE A 137 6.41 -9.20 -1.02
N SER A 138 7.29 -8.21 -0.88
CA SER A 138 8.71 -8.43 -0.62
C SER A 138 9.07 -8.15 0.84
N ALA A 139 10.00 -8.95 1.38
CA ALA A 139 10.64 -8.70 2.66
C ALA A 139 11.64 -7.51 2.61
N ARG A 140 12.06 -7.09 1.41
CA ARG A 140 13.02 -5.98 1.23
C ARG A 140 12.35 -4.62 1.01
N GLU A 141 11.02 -4.57 1.07
CA GLU A 141 10.26 -3.34 0.92
C GLU A 141 10.14 -2.58 2.24
N SER A 142 10.08 -1.26 2.13
CA SER A 142 9.61 -0.38 3.20
C SER A 142 8.20 0.11 2.86
N ASP A 143 7.35 0.29 3.86
CA ASP A 143 6.00 0.84 3.67
C ASP A 143 5.93 2.27 4.21
N VAL A 144 5.15 3.12 3.56
CA VAL A 144 4.64 4.33 4.22
C VAL A 144 3.46 3.89 5.08
N ILE A 145 3.50 4.19 6.38
CA ILE A 145 2.50 3.73 7.35
C ILE A 145 1.68 4.86 7.96
N ASP A 146 2.15 6.10 7.87
CA ASP A 146 1.48 7.26 8.46
C ASP A 146 1.98 8.54 7.77
N SER A 147 1.16 9.58 7.83
CA SER A 147 1.56 10.93 7.46
C SER A 147 0.80 11.94 8.31
N PHE A 148 1.47 12.99 8.76
CA PHE A 148 0.85 14.02 9.60
C PHE A 148 1.53 15.36 9.42
N THR A 149 0.83 16.43 9.80
CA THR A 149 1.37 17.79 9.76
C THR A 149 1.50 18.34 11.17
N VAL A 150 2.69 18.84 11.52
CA VAL A 150 2.95 19.55 12.78
C VAL A 150 3.65 20.85 12.43
N GLN A 151 3.12 21.98 12.92
CA GLN A 151 3.70 23.31 12.70
C GLN A 151 3.96 23.65 11.21
N GLY A 152 3.05 23.20 10.33
CA GLY A 152 3.15 23.43 8.88
C GLY A 152 4.15 22.52 8.15
N GLN A 153 4.87 21.64 8.87
CA GLN A 153 5.74 20.63 8.28
C GLN A 153 4.99 19.33 8.09
N HIS A 154 5.04 18.79 6.88
CA HIS A 154 4.47 17.48 6.56
C HIS A 154 5.50 16.38 6.80
N TRP A 155 5.13 15.41 7.61
CA TRP A 155 5.94 14.27 7.98
C TRP A 155 5.35 13.00 7.36
N VAL A 156 6.23 12.19 6.76
CA VAL A 156 5.90 10.85 6.27
C VAL A 156 6.62 9.84 7.14
N VAL A 157 5.92 8.78 7.52
CA VAL A 157 6.50 7.73 8.35
C VAL A 157 6.70 6.47 7.51
N ARG A 158 7.95 6.04 7.44
CA ARG A 158 8.38 4.84 6.74
C ARG A 158 8.71 3.73 7.72
N GLU A 159 8.13 2.57 7.51
CA GLU A 159 8.46 1.34 8.22
C GLU A 159 9.35 0.43 7.38
N TYR A 160 10.33 -0.19 8.04
CA TYR A 160 11.15 -1.26 7.48
C TYR A 160 10.78 -2.60 8.13
N PHE A 161 10.32 -3.56 7.32
CA PHE A 161 9.95 -4.89 7.80
C PHE A 161 11.13 -5.63 8.45
N GLU A 162 12.27 -5.65 7.78
CA GLU A 162 13.55 -5.99 8.38
C GLU A 162 14.27 -4.69 8.72
N PRO A 163 14.71 -4.47 9.97
CA PRO A 163 15.45 -3.26 10.31
C PRO A 163 16.68 -3.11 9.41
N VAL A 164 16.89 -1.89 8.89
CA VAL A 164 17.91 -1.65 7.84
C VAL A 164 19.09 -0.82 8.34
N GLY A 165 20.22 -0.96 7.65
CA GLY A 165 21.40 -0.14 7.85
C GLY A 165 22.14 -0.45 9.15
N ARG A 166 23.23 0.29 9.40
CA ARG A 166 24.14 0.04 10.54
C ARG A 166 23.46 0.23 11.91
N SER A 167 22.46 1.10 11.98
CA SER A 167 21.70 1.35 13.22
C SER A 167 20.51 0.39 13.42
N LEU A 168 20.22 -0.49 12.45
CA LEU A 168 19.02 -1.34 12.47
C LEU A 168 17.75 -0.49 12.64
N THR A 169 17.51 0.43 11.70
CA THR A 169 16.37 1.34 11.69
C THR A 169 15.07 0.59 11.42
N ARG A 170 14.09 0.77 12.30
CA ARG A 170 12.73 0.24 12.19
C ARG A 170 11.75 1.25 11.60
N TYR A 171 11.78 2.50 12.06
CA TYR A 171 10.95 3.59 11.51
C TYR A 171 11.80 4.81 11.18
N ASN A 172 11.48 5.48 10.08
CA ASN A 172 11.92 6.84 9.81
C ASN A 172 10.71 7.77 9.74
N PHE A 173 10.75 8.87 10.50
CA PHE A 173 9.87 10.01 10.34
C PHE A 173 10.64 11.03 9.51
N GLU A 174 10.17 11.29 8.31
CA GLU A 174 10.87 12.04 7.28
C GLU A 174 10.09 13.33 7.00
N HIS A 175 10.73 14.49 7.19
CA HIS A 175 10.22 15.77 6.72
C HIS A 175 11.01 16.20 5.48
N PHE A 176 10.28 16.48 4.39
CA PHE A 176 10.87 16.89 3.13
C PHE A 176 10.81 18.41 2.96
N SER A 177 11.93 19.02 2.58
CA SER A 177 11.96 20.42 2.14
C SER A 177 11.22 20.58 0.80
N PRO A 178 10.84 21.82 0.42
CA PRO A 178 10.15 22.07 -0.85
C PRO A 178 10.89 21.57 -2.11
N ASP A 179 12.22 21.39 -2.05
CA ASP A 179 13.04 20.81 -3.12
C ASP A 179 13.05 19.27 -3.12
N GLY A 180 12.26 18.62 -2.25
CA GLY A 180 12.07 17.18 -2.20
C GLY A 180 13.16 16.40 -1.44
N LYS A 181 14.08 17.08 -0.75
CA LYS A 181 15.11 16.41 0.07
C LYS A 181 14.61 16.22 1.50
N ALA A 182 14.99 15.11 2.14
CA ALA A 182 14.76 14.96 3.58
C ALA A 182 15.60 16.00 4.33
N ALA A 183 14.93 16.98 4.93
CA ALA A 183 15.57 18.09 5.64
C ALA A 183 15.93 17.71 7.08
N GLU A 184 15.09 16.85 7.67
CA GLU A 184 15.23 16.32 9.02
C GLU A 184 14.62 14.91 9.05
N TYR A 185 15.26 13.99 9.77
CA TYR A 185 14.67 12.69 10.03
C TYR A 185 14.84 12.26 11.49
N ILE A 186 13.78 11.67 12.02
CA ILE A 186 13.76 11.05 13.35
C ILE A 186 13.67 9.54 13.13
N SER A 187 14.61 8.78 13.66
CA SER A 187 14.76 7.34 13.45
C SER A 187 14.43 6.59 14.74
N LEU A 188 13.54 5.59 14.65
CA LEU A 188 13.46 4.54 15.65
C LEU A 188 14.38 3.39 15.23
N GLU A 189 15.38 3.10 16.05
CA GLU A 189 16.48 2.20 15.70
C GLU A 189 17.01 1.45 16.92
N SER A 190 17.83 0.41 16.71
CA SER A 190 18.46 -0.30 17.82
C SER A 190 19.33 0.65 18.64
N ALA A 191 19.12 0.72 19.95
CA ALA A 191 19.87 1.65 20.79
C ALA A 191 21.37 1.29 20.83
N GLU A 192 21.69 0.00 20.90
CA GLU A 192 23.07 -0.51 20.84
C GLU A 192 23.72 -0.23 19.48
N ALA A 193 23.04 -0.57 18.38
CA ALA A 193 23.61 -0.42 17.04
C ALA A 193 23.80 1.06 16.66
N ALA A 194 22.82 1.91 17.00
CA ALA A 194 22.94 3.35 16.80
C ALA A 194 24.14 3.94 17.55
N GLN A 195 24.37 3.56 18.81
CA GLN A 195 25.54 4.04 19.56
C GLN A 195 26.87 3.68 18.89
N LYS A 196 26.98 2.48 18.30
CA LYS A 196 28.18 2.04 17.57
C LYS A 196 28.36 2.77 16.23
N ALA A 197 27.27 3.21 15.60
CA ALA A 197 27.27 3.83 14.28
C ALA A 197 27.72 5.31 14.28
N LEU A 198 27.71 6.00 15.42
CA LEU A 198 27.99 7.45 15.56
C LEU A 198 29.45 7.90 15.31
N LYS A 199 30.26 7.14 14.57
CA LYS A 199 31.61 7.60 14.16
C LYS A 199 31.47 8.74 13.14
N PRO A 200 32.22 9.86 13.27
CA PRO A 200 32.10 11.00 12.37
C PRO A 200 32.34 10.62 10.90
N GLY A 201 31.42 11.00 10.00
CA GLY A 201 31.54 10.82 8.54
C GLY A 201 30.75 9.66 7.93
N ASP A 202 30.09 8.83 8.74
CA ASP A 202 29.43 7.61 8.27
C ASP A 202 27.89 7.64 8.40
N VAL A 203 27.22 8.45 7.57
CA VAL A 203 25.80 8.22 7.27
C VAL A 203 25.71 7.66 5.86
N ARG A 204 25.58 6.33 5.75
CA ARG A 204 25.24 5.63 4.51
C ARG A 204 24.08 4.68 4.78
N ILE A 205 22.99 4.88 4.04
CA ILE A 205 21.72 4.12 4.11
C ILE A 205 21.76 3.00 3.08
N GLY A 206 21.46 1.76 3.52
CA GLY A 206 21.51 0.54 2.70
C GLY A 206 22.95 0.17 2.32
N THR A 207 23.42 -1.06 2.36
CA THR A 207 22.80 -2.35 2.04
C THR A 207 23.69 -3.42 2.67
N GLU A 208 23.36 -3.96 3.83
CA GLU A 208 23.91 -5.26 4.25
C GLU A 208 22.86 -6.06 5.01
N GLN A 209 22.89 -7.38 4.78
CA GLN A 209 21.92 -8.35 5.25
C GLN A 209 21.79 -8.34 6.77
N SER A 210 20.58 -8.05 7.27
CA SER A 210 20.22 -8.40 8.63
C SER A 210 19.84 -9.89 8.63
N SER A 211 20.70 -10.72 9.22
CA SER A 211 20.19 -11.92 9.89
C SER A 211 19.11 -11.49 10.89
N ARG A 212 18.15 -12.36 11.24
CA ARG A 212 17.06 -12.04 12.20
C ARG A 212 17.62 -11.73 13.60
N LEU A 213 18.20 -10.55 13.77
CA LEU A 213 18.71 -10.04 15.02
C LEU A 213 17.51 -9.54 15.82
N SER A 214 17.25 -10.19 16.96
CA SER A 214 16.27 -9.68 17.91
C SER A 214 16.83 -8.40 18.56
N VAL A 215 16.30 -7.24 18.16
CA VAL A 215 16.65 -5.97 18.79
C VAL A 215 16.02 -5.91 20.18
N LYS A 216 16.85 -5.84 21.22
CA LYS A 216 16.41 -5.86 22.62
C LYS A 216 15.85 -4.52 23.09
N ASP A 217 16.42 -3.43 22.58
CA ASP A 217 16.08 -2.07 22.94
C ASP A 217 16.12 -1.13 21.73
N PHE A 218 15.27 -0.11 21.78
CA PHE A 218 15.18 0.90 20.74
C PHE A 218 15.45 2.30 21.31
N ALA A 219 16.03 3.15 20.49
CA ALA A 219 16.12 4.58 20.74
C ALA A 219 15.41 5.32 19.62
N LEU A 220 14.70 6.40 19.97
CA LEU A 220 14.17 7.37 19.03
C LEU A 220 15.16 8.53 18.98
N ASN A 221 15.89 8.66 17.88
CA ASN A 221 16.94 9.64 17.69
C ASN A 221 16.58 10.63 16.59
N TRP A 222 16.96 11.89 16.75
CA TRP A 222 16.82 12.92 15.71
C TRP A 222 18.18 13.22 15.09
N TYR A 223 18.17 13.54 13.80
CA TYR A 223 19.35 13.82 13.00
C TYR A 223 19.17 15.09 12.18
N THR A 224 20.16 15.98 12.24
CA THR A 224 20.33 17.12 11.34
C THR A 224 21.70 17.07 10.69
N SER A 225 21.99 17.96 9.74
CA SER A 225 23.32 18.10 9.15
C SER A 225 24.42 18.50 10.14
N LYS A 226 24.06 19.03 11.32
CA LYS A 226 25.01 19.60 12.29
C LYS A 226 25.05 18.87 13.63
N ALA A 227 23.99 18.15 13.99
CA ALA A 227 23.82 17.56 15.31
C ALA A 227 22.88 16.36 15.28
N HIS A 228 22.96 15.54 16.33
CA HIS A 228 22.05 14.44 16.61
C HIS A 228 21.73 14.41 18.10
N GLY A 229 20.67 13.70 18.47
CA GLY A 229 20.34 13.46 19.87
C GLY A 229 19.22 12.45 20.06
N THR A 230 18.90 12.15 21.31
CA THR A 230 17.87 11.17 21.66
C THR A 230 16.60 11.86 22.15
N VAL A 231 15.47 11.49 21.55
CA VAL A 231 14.12 11.89 21.95
C VAL A 231 13.60 10.99 23.07
N ALA A 232 13.72 9.67 22.92
CA ALA A 232 13.20 8.68 23.86
C ALA A 232 13.97 7.35 23.78
N ARG A 233 13.86 6.50 24.82
CA ARG A 233 14.43 5.15 24.89
C ARG A 233 13.35 4.13 25.25
N TYR A 234 13.44 2.93 24.68
CA TYR A 234 12.51 1.82 24.88
C TYR A 234 13.31 0.55 25.21
N ALA A 235 13.21 0.07 26.45
CA ALA A 235 14.04 -1.02 26.96
C ALA A 235 13.40 -2.43 26.87
N ALA A 236 12.22 -2.55 26.26
CA ALA A 236 11.39 -3.76 26.30
C ALA A 236 11.00 -4.22 24.89
N GLY A 237 11.99 -4.40 24.01
CA GLY A 237 11.76 -4.77 22.61
C GLY A 237 11.12 -3.65 21.78
N GLU A 238 10.55 -4.03 20.64
CA GLU A 238 9.93 -3.08 19.72
C GLU A 238 8.69 -2.42 20.33
N PRO A 239 8.69 -1.08 20.52
CA PRO A 239 7.54 -0.38 21.06
C PRO A 239 6.37 -0.35 20.07
N LYS A 240 5.14 -0.31 20.59
CA LYS A 240 3.94 -0.02 19.77
C LYS A 240 4.12 1.30 19.00
N TYR A 241 3.69 1.31 17.74
CA TYR A 241 3.83 2.48 16.88
C TYR A 241 3.13 3.71 17.46
N GLU A 242 1.90 3.57 17.97
CA GLU A 242 1.14 4.64 18.60
C GLU A 242 1.94 5.38 19.68
N ARG A 243 2.66 4.63 20.53
CA ARG A 243 3.52 5.20 21.57
C ARG A 243 4.66 6.02 20.96
N VAL A 244 5.35 5.47 19.97
CA VAL A 244 6.47 6.15 19.28
C VAL A 244 5.99 7.42 18.60
N ARG A 245 4.87 7.35 17.88
CA ARG A 245 4.23 8.49 17.24
C ARG A 245 3.90 9.58 18.26
N ALA A 246 3.31 9.22 19.40
CA ALA A 246 2.99 10.18 20.45
C ALA A 246 4.24 10.84 21.05
N ASP A 247 5.34 10.10 21.21
CA ASP A 247 6.64 10.64 21.64
C ASP A 247 7.23 11.63 20.61
N VAL A 248 7.16 11.30 19.31
CA VAL A 248 7.57 12.21 18.22
C VAL A 248 6.73 13.48 18.23
N LEU A 249 5.40 13.37 18.27
CA LEU A 249 4.52 14.53 18.29
C LEU A 249 4.81 15.43 19.49
N ARG A 250 4.97 14.87 20.71
CA ARG A 250 5.35 15.66 21.90
C ARG A 250 6.69 16.36 21.74
N TRP A 251 7.64 15.75 21.05
CA TRP A 251 8.94 16.36 20.79
C TRP A 251 8.85 17.50 19.79
N LEU A 252 8.20 17.29 18.64
CA LEU A 252 8.02 18.30 17.59
C LEU A 252 7.30 19.55 18.10
N HIS A 253 6.22 19.40 18.87
CA HIS A 253 5.51 20.53 19.47
C HIS A 253 6.40 21.35 20.43
N ARG A 254 7.33 20.70 21.15
CA ARG A 254 8.27 21.39 22.05
C ARG A 254 9.45 22.01 21.31
N ALA A 255 9.91 21.39 20.22
CA ALA A 255 11.05 21.85 19.46
C ALA A 255 10.78 23.19 18.75
N GLY A 256 9.59 23.38 18.18
CA GLY A 256 9.19 24.65 17.55
C GLY A 256 8.68 25.74 18.51
N ALA A 257 8.68 25.49 19.82
CA ALA A 257 8.37 26.51 20.83
C ALA A 257 9.64 27.27 21.29
N LYS A 258 10.77 27.07 20.63
CA LYS A 258 12.06 27.71 20.90
C LYS A 258 12.41 28.77 19.87
#